data_AF-A0A535GCK5-F1
#
_entry.id   AF-A0A535GCK5-F1
#
_cell.length_a   1.000
_cell.length_b   1.000
_cell.length_c   1.000
_cell.angle_alpha   90.00
_cell.angle_beta   90.00
_cell.angle_gamma   90.00
#
_symmetry.space_group_name_H-M   'P 1'
#
loop_
_entity.id
_entity.type
_entity.pdbx_description
1 polymer ?
#
loop_
_entity_poly.entity_id
_entity_poly.type
_entity_poly.pdbx_seq_one_letter_code
_entity_poly.pdbx_strand_id
1 'polypeptide(L)'
;MPLCGVLSGGIATWNAELDSAYAFKTLLAPSSSLQLTHIADADANRQLATQLFNTAAATLQGRARLALVGALIDLPGWFDPRQAEPPASDYAAQAAAQMQWESRVDFNFAFAYRKELEQRAGGNPSWNVGVNYVALLAQSPDAAEVGALYAQAGLDLAKDLRTLNAGATITPDASAVAYLERNISFDGDLGVPVLSLHTTGDGLVIPPNEGAYANVVAAAGKSGLLRQVFVHRAGHCAFTPGETIAALEVLLKRLDTGRWDDGAMAPQALNDAAAAQGASANQFFGVTFQPAFADFRPAPYPRPHPKGASIPA
;
A
#
# COMPACT_ATOMS: atom_id res chain seq x y z
N MET A 1 -10.92 -13.59 -8.70
CA MET A 1 -11.26 -12.61 -7.66
C MET A 1 -9.99 -12.25 -6.91
N PRO A 2 -9.23 -11.23 -7.34
CA PRO A 2 -8.07 -10.77 -6.58
C PRO A 2 -8.50 -10.32 -5.17
N LEU A 3 -7.79 -10.81 -4.16
CA LEU A 3 -7.95 -10.41 -2.76
C LEU A 3 -6.70 -9.64 -2.37
N CYS A 4 -6.85 -8.34 -2.07
CA CYS A 4 -5.74 -7.41 -1.79
C CYS A 4 -4.57 -7.54 -2.78
N GLY A 5 -4.90 -7.65 -4.07
CA GLY A 5 -3.89 -7.85 -5.08
C GLY A 5 -2.97 -6.64 -5.17
N VAL A 6 -1.69 -6.87 -5.44
CA VAL A 6 -0.69 -5.83 -5.77
C VAL A 6 -0.99 -5.27 -7.17
N LEU A 7 -2.19 -4.70 -7.34
CA LEU A 7 -2.80 -4.41 -8.64
C LEU A 7 -2.27 -3.13 -9.29
N SER A 8 -1.44 -2.34 -8.58
CA SER A 8 -0.64 -1.29 -9.21
C SER A 8 0.52 -1.84 -10.06
N GLY A 9 0.80 -3.15 -9.97
CA GLY A 9 1.96 -3.77 -10.59
C GLY A 9 3.23 -3.59 -9.75
N GLY A 10 4.19 -4.48 -9.96
CA GLY A 10 5.41 -4.58 -9.17
C GLY A 10 6.29 -3.33 -9.25
N ILE A 11 6.37 -2.66 -10.40
CA ILE A 11 7.20 -1.46 -10.54
C ILE A 11 6.68 -0.33 -9.64
N ALA A 12 5.38 -0.05 -9.69
CA ALA A 12 4.76 0.99 -8.88
C ALA A 12 4.92 0.68 -7.38
N THR A 13 4.63 -0.57 -6.98
CA THR A 13 4.76 -1.02 -5.59
C THR A 13 6.18 -0.92 -5.07
N TRP A 14 7.17 -1.46 -5.80
CA TRP A 14 8.55 -1.45 -5.33
C TRP A 14 9.21 -0.06 -5.40
N ASN A 15 8.69 0.85 -6.22
CA ASN A 15 9.07 2.27 -6.19
C ASN A 15 8.50 2.98 -4.95
N ALA A 16 7.25 2.71 -4.57
CA ALA A 16 6.68 3.23 -3.33
C ALA A 16 7.49 2.73 -2.11
N GLU A 17 7.76 1.42 -2.03
CA GLU A 17 8.62 0.85 -0.99
C GLU A 17 10.02 1.49 -0.96
N LEU A 18 10.61 1.75 -2.12
CA LEU A 18 11.89 2.43 -2.21
C LEU A 18 11.81 3.88 -1.69
N ASP A 19 10.72 4.60 -1.95
CA ASP A 19 10.53 5.97 -1.48
C ASP A 19 10.44 6.04 0.05
N SER A 20 9.66 5.14 0.66
CA SER A 20 9.60 4.99 2.11
C SER A 20 10.99 4.68 2.69
N ALA A 21 11.67 3.66 2.17
CA ALA A 21 13.01 3.27 2.62
C ALA A 21 14.04 4.39 2.48
N TYR A 22 13.99 5.11 1.35
CA TYR A 22 14.86 6.25 1.06
C TYR A 22 14.60 7.41 2.02
N ALA A 23 13.34 7.78 2.26
CA ALA A 23 13.00 8.84 3.18
C ALA A 23 13.43 8.51 4.61
N PHE A 24 13.20 7.27 5.04
CA PHE A 24 13.67 6.76 6.33
C PHE A 24 15.18 6.89 6.47
N LYS A 25 15.96 6.31 5.55
CA LYS A 25 17.43 6.40 5.60
C LYS A 25 17.91 7.84 5.58
N THR A 26 17.38 8.67 4.69
CA THR A 26 17.88 10.03 4.46
C THR A 26 17.62 10.95 5.64
N LEU A 27 16.45 10.87 6.27
CA LEU A 27 16.05 11.80 7.34
C LEU A 27 16.37 11.29 8.75
N LEU A 28 16.41 9.98 8.95
CA LEU A 28 16.52 9.36 10.28
C LEU A 28 17.84 8.61 10.49
N ALA A 29 18.51 8.19 9.43
CA ALA A 29 19.74 7.41 9.52
C ALA A 29 20.79 7.75 8.43
N PRO A 30 21.07 9.03 8.15
CA PRO A 30 21.83 9.45 6.96
C PRO A 30 23.27 8.93 6.92
N SER A 31 23.88 8.72 8.08
CA SER A 31 25.26 8.23 8.22
C SER A 31 25.35 6.71 8.44
N SER A 32 24.22 6.01 8.42
CA SER A 32 24.19 4.56 8.65
C SER A 32 24.64 3.77 7.41
N SER A 33 25.06 2.53 7.63
CA SER A 33 25.35 1.57 6.57
C SER A 33 24.10 0.89 5.99
N LEU A 34 22.89 1.38 6.31
CA LEU A 34 21.65 0.78 5.86
C LEU A 34 21.57 0.77 4.32
N GLN A 35 21.34 -0.40 3.73
CA GLN A 35 21.28 -0.59 2.29
C GLN A 35 19.84 -0.48 1.81
N LEU A 36 19.62 0.32 0.76
CA LEU A 36 18.31 0.53 0.12
C LEU A 36 18.13 -0.35 -1.12
N THR A 37 19.22 -0.69 -1.77
CA THR A 37 19.33 -1.57 -2.94
C THR A 37 20.62 -2.37 -2.79
N HIS A 38 20.74 -3.45 -3.57
CA HIS A 38 21.90 -4.34 -3.55
C HIS A 38 22.28 -4.80 -2.14
N ILE A 39 21.25 -5.21 -1.39
CA ILE A 39 21.38 -5.65 0.01
C ILE A 39 22.25 -6.91 0.05
N ALA A 40 23.40 -6.80 0.73
CA ALA A 40 24.37 -7.89 0.81
C ALA A 40 23.92 -8.99 1.77
N ASP A 41 23.40 -8.60 2.94
CA ASP A 41 22.89 -9.49 3.98
C ASP A 41 21.51 -8.98 4.43
N ALA A 42 20.46 -9.73 4.08
CA ALA A 42 19.08 -9.34 4.34
C ALA A 42 18.74 -9.35 5.84
N ASP A 43 19.30 -10.30 6.60
CA ASP A 43 19.03 -10.41 8.02
C ASP A 43 19.71 -9.28 8.79
N ALA A 44 20.99 -9.02 8.49
CA ALA A 44 21.74 -7.93 9.10
C ALA A 44 21.16 -6.55 8.73
N ASN A 45 20.75 -6.34 7.47
CA ASN A 45 20.19 -5.07 7.02
C ASN A 45 18.83 -4.77 7.68
N ARG A 46 17.95 -5.78 7.78
CA ARG A 46 16.69 -5.65 8.53
C ARG A 46 16.92 -5.38 10.00
N GLN A 47 17.83 -6.10 10.66
CA GLN A 47 18.15 -5.86 12.07
C GLN A 47 18.62 -4.42 12.31
N LEU A 48 19.49 -3.90 11.43
CA LEU A 48 19.93 -2.51 11.48
C LEU A 48 18.76 -1.54 11.27
N ALA A 49 17.88 -1.79 10.29
CA ALA A 49 16.67 -0.98 10.07
C ALA A 49 15.79 -0.92 11.33
N THR A 50 15.55 -2.06 11.98
CA THR A 50 14.78 -2.14 13.23
C THR A 50 15.42 -1.33 14.36
N GLN A 51 16.75 -1.39 14.52
CA GLN A 51 17.46 -0.61 15.54
C GLN A 51 17.33 0.90 15.29
N LEU A 52 17.53 1.33 14.04
CA LEU A 52 17.41 2.72 13.62
C LEU A 52 15.97 3.22 13.79
N PHE A 53 14.98 2.40 13.43
CA PHE A 53 13.57 2.71 13.59
C PHE A 53 13.21 2.93 15.06
N ASN A 54 13.60 1.98 15.93
CA ASN A 54 13.33 2.09 17.37
C ASN A 54 13.99 3.34 17.98
N THR A 55 15.20 3.69 17.51
CA THR A 55 15.88 4.92 17.93
C THR A 55 15.10 6.17 17.49
N ALA A 56 14.64 6.22 16.23
CA ALA A 56 13.83 7.32 15.71
C ALA A 56 12.51 7.46 16.48
N ALA A 57 11.76 6.36 16.62
CA ALA A 57 10.46 6.30 17.26
C ALA A 57 10.48 6.68 18.76
N ALA A 58 11.66 6.72 19.39
CA ALA A 58 11.83 7.18 20.77
C ALA A 58 11.71 8.71 20.94
N THR A 59 11.72 9.48 19.85
CA THR A 59 11.73 10.96 19.90
C THR A 59 10.52 11.56 19.16
N LEU A 60 10.10 12.77 19.55
CA LEU A 60 9.02 13.48 18.85
C LEU A 60 9.41 13.81 17.40
N GLN A 61 10.65 14.25 17.19
CA GLN A 61 11.18 14.57 15.87
C GLN A 61 11.26 13.34 14.98
N GLY A 62 11.68 12.19 15.53
CA GLY A 62 11.73 10.94 14.77
C GLY A 62 10.34 10.43 14.41
N ARG A 63 9.35 10.51 15.32
CA ARG A 63 7.96 10.16 15.03
C ARG A 63 7.34 11.04 13.93
N ALA A 64 7.57 12.35 13.98
CA ALA A 64 7.11 13.25 12.91
C ALA A 64 7.71 12.86 11.55
N ARG A 65 8.99 12.53 11.50
CA ARG A 65 9.65 12.05 10.27
C ARG A 65 9.13 10.69 9.81
N LEU A 66 8.85 9.76 10.72
CA LEU A 66 8.24 8.47 10.37
C LEU A 66 6.82 8.65 9.81
N ALA A 67 6.03 9.61 10.31
CA ALA A 67 4.76 9.96 9.68
C ALA A 67 4.94 10.46 8.23
N LEU A 68 5.99 11.26 7.96
CA LEU A 68 6.33 11.61 6.56
C LEU A 68 6.70 10.36 5.74
N VAL A 69 7.45 9.41 6.30
CA VAL A 69 7.82 8.16 5.60
C VAL A 69 6.55 7.39 5.18
N GLY A 70 5.61 7.19 6.10
CA GLY A 70 4.33 6.52 5.81
C GLY A 70 3.45 7.28 4.81
N ALA A 71 3.36 8.61 4.95
CA ALA A 71 2.55 9.45 4.07
C ALA A 71 3.03 9.44 2.60
N LEU A 72 4.32 9.28 2.34
CA LEU A 72 4.84 9.21 0.97
C LEU A 72 4.37 7.97 0.20
N ILE A 73 3.84 6.97 0.90
CA ILE A 73 3.28 5.74 0.34
C ILE A 73 1.81 5.54 0.69
N ASP A 74 1.12 6.58 1.19
CA ASP A 74 -0.28 6.53 1.65
C ASP A 74 -0.58 5.40 2.64
N LEU A 75 0.31 5.21 3.61
CA LEU A 75 0.17 4.18 4.63
C LEU A 75 -1.02 4.49 5.56
N PRO A 76 -2.00 3.58 5.73
CA PRO A 76 -3.18 3.87 6.50
C PRO A 76 -2.88 3.98 8.00
N GLY A 77 -3.53 4.93 8.66
CA GLY A 77 -3.53 5.12 10.11
C GLY A 77 -4.29 4.05 10.92
N TRP A 78 -4.45 2.83 10.41
CA TRP A 78 -5.17 1.74 11.08
C TRP A 78 -4.52 0.38 10.81
N PHE A 79 -4.14 -0.36 11.86
CA PHE A 79 -3.31 -1.56 11.75
C PHE A 79 -3.99 -2.86 12.24
N ASP A 80 -4.58 -2.85 13.43
CA ASP A 80 -5.13 -4.05 14.07
C ASP A 80 -6.65 -4.13 13.88
N PRO A 81 -7.19 -5.15 13.18
CA PRO A 81 -8.64 -5.30 12.98
C PRO A 81 -9.43 -5.42 14.28
N ARG A 82 -8.78 -5.74 15.41
CA ARG A 82 -9.41 -5.85 16.74
C ARG A 82 -9.56 -4.50 17.44
N GLN A 83 -9.01 -3.43 16.88
CA GLN A 83 -9.08 -2.09 17.44
C GLN A 83 -9.96 -1.21 16.54
N ALA A 84 -10.63 -0.23 17.15
CA ALA A 84 -11.37 0.77 16.39
C ALA A 84 -10.43 1.59 15.49
N GLU A 85 -10.91 2.02 14.34
CA GLU A 85 -10.20 2.97 13.49
C GLU A 85 -9.95 4.28 14.27
N PRO A 86 -8.72 4.80 14.29
CA PRO A 86 -8.45 6.09 14.88
C PRO A 86 -9.28 7.20 14.22
N PRO A 87 -9.86 8.14 15.00
CA PRO A 87 -10.58 9.27 14.42
C PRO A 87 -9.70 10.09 13.48
N ALA A 88 -10.28 10.66 12.42
CA ALA A 88 -9.57 11.47 11.43
C ALA A 88 -8.79 12.69 12.00
N SER A 89 -9.10 13.10 13.23
CA SER A 89 -8.42 14.20 13.93
C SER A 89 -7.33 13.72 14.90
N ASP A 90 -7.18 12.41 15.11
CA ASP A 90 -6.20 11.83 16.03
C ASP A 90 -4.93 11.40 15.28
N TYR A 91 -4.18 12.41 14.82
CA TYR A 91 -2.92 12.24 14.11
C TYR A 91 -1.86 11.47 14.91
N ALA A 92 -1.92 11.52 16.24
CA ALA A 92 -0.98 10.77 17.07
C ALA A 92 -1.29 9.26 17.02
N ALA A 93 -2.57 8.88 17.07
CA ALA A 93 -2.97 7.48 16.96
C ALA A 93 -2.80 6.92 15.53
N GLN A 94 -3.09 7.73 14.50
CA GLN A 94 -2.87 7.36 13.10
C GLN A 94 -1.39 7.11 12.81
N ALA A 95 -0.50 8.05 13.15
CA ALA A 95 0.94 7.87 13.03
C ALA A 95 1.49 6.69 13.86
N ALA A 96 0.88 6.41 15.02
CA ALA A 96 1.24 5.21 15.80
C ALA A 96 0.91 3.90 15.09
N ALA A 97 -0.21 3.85 14.35
CA ALA A 97 -0.61 2.71 13.54
C ALA A 97 0.26 2.56 12.28
N GLN A 98 0.56 3.65 11.57
CA GLN A 98 1.51 3.66 10.44
C GLN A 98 2.88 3.13 10.86
N MET A 99 3.39 3.54 12.03
CA MET A 99 4.62 2.99 12.60
C MET A 99 4.54 1.46 12.83
N GLN A 100 3.36 0.89 13.14
CA GLN A 100 3.20 -0.56 13.22
C GLN A 100 3.28 -1.21 11.84
N TRP A 101 2.66 -0.62 10.82
CA TRP A 101 2.77 -1.08 9.43
C TRP A 101 4.22 -1.11 8.97
N GLU A 102 4.93 0.01 9.09
CA GLU A 102 6.34 0.10 8.71
C GLU A 102 7.18 -0.94 9.44
N SER A 103 7.17 -0.91 10.78
CA SER A 103 8.12 -1.71 11.58
C SER A 103 7.84 -3.22 11.57
N ARG A 104 6.57 -3.63 11.40
CA ARG A 104 6.19 -5.05 11.46
C ARG A 104 6.00 -5.68 10.10
N VAL A 105 5.75 -4.88 9.06
CA VAL A 105 5.38 -5.37 7.73
C VAL A 105 6.32 -4.79 6.68
N ASP A 106 6.20 -3.52 6.35
CA ASP A 106 6.77 -2.96 5.11
C ASP A 106 8.30 -2.88 5.14
N PHE A 107 8.89 -2.62 6.32
CA PHE A 107 10.35 -2.61 6.46
C PHE A 107 10.97 -3.99 6.21
N ASN A 108 10.20 -5.09 6.34
CA ASN A 108 10.68 -6.39 5.89
C ASN A 108 10.81 -6.43 4.36
N PHE A 109 9.89 -5.81 3.62
CA PHE A 109 9.96 -5.73 2.17
C PHE A 109 11.11 -4.83 1.72
N ALA A 110 11.16 -3.61 2.24
CA ALA A 110 12.20 -2.64 1.93
C ALA A 110 13.62 -3.13 2.27
N PHE A 111 13.83 -3.69 3.46
CA PHE A 111 15.19 -3.93 4.00
C PHE A 111 15.61 -5.41 4.07
N ALA A 112 14.74 -6.37 3.75
CA ALA A 112 15.10 -7.77 3.61
C ALA A 112 14.66 -8.38 2.26
N TYR A 113 13.36 -8.42 1.98
CA TYR A 113 12.83 -9.13 0.81
C TYR A 113 13.22 -8.49 -0.52
N ARG A 114 13.61 -7.21 -0.53
CA ARG A 114 14.24 -6.58 -1.68
C ARG A 114 15.45 -7.35 -2.22
N LYS A 115 16.27 -7.98 -1.37
CA LYS A 115 17.39 -8.82 -1.84
C LYS A 115 16.90 -9.94 -2.76
N GLU A 116 15.79 -10.55 -2.40
CA GLU A 116 15.17 -11.65 -3.13
C GLU A 116 14.59 -11.16 -4.47
N LEU A 117 13.88 -10.03 -4.45
CA LEU A 117 13.39 -9.36 -5.66
C LEU A 117 14.53 -9.06 -6.64
N GLU A 118 15.60 -8.43 -6.17
CA GLU A 118 16.72 -8.03 -7.02
C GLU A 118 17.45 -9.25 -7.59
N GLN A 119 17.53 -10.36 -6.83
CA GLN A 119 18.04 -11.62 -7.32
C GLN A 119 17.17 -12.20 -8.45
N ARG A 120 15.83 -12.14 -8.33
CA ARG A 120 14.91 -12.60 -9.39
C ARG A 120 14.97 -11.73 -10.63
N ALA A 121 15.02 -10.41 -10.45
CA ALA A 121 15.03 -9.44 -11.53
C ALA A 121 16.42 -9.29 -12.19
N GLY A 122 17.49 -9.76 -11.54
CA GLY A 122 18.85 -9.62 -12.02
C GLY A 122 19.44 -8.22 -11.85
N GLY A 123 18.96 -7.46 -10.85
CA GLY A 123 19.35 -6.07 -10.57
C GLY A 123 18.29 -5.32 -9.78
N ASN A 124 18.53 -4.04 -9.49
CA ASN A 124 17.58 -3.14 -8.85
C ASN A 124 16.51 -2.67 -9.86
N PRO A 125 15.22 -3.02 -9.70
CA PRO A 125 14.18 -2.58 -10.63
C PRO A 125 13.54 -1.24 -10.25
N SER A 126 14.00 -0.57 -9.19
CA SER A 126 13.34 0.60 -8.60
C SER A 126 14.18 1.86 -8.71
N TRP A 127 13.53 3.02 -8.65
CA TRP A 127 14.18 4.32 -8.76
C TRP A 127 13.44 5.41 -8.00
N ASN A 128 14.20 6.42 -7.60
CA ASN A 128 13.65 7.69 -7.13
C ASN A 128 14.20 8.92 -7.87
N VAL A 129 15.09 8.73 -8.85
CA VAL A 129 15.48 9.82 -9.75
C VAL A 129 14.23 10.43 -10.42
N GLY A 130 14.14 11.76 -10.37
CA GLY A 130 13.01 12.51 -10.93
C GLY A 130 11.76 12.59 -10.05
N VAL A 131 11.78 12.01 -8.84
CA VAL A 131 10.68 12.14 -7.88
C VAL A 131 10.65 13.54 -7.29
N ASN A 132 9.44 14.08 -7.14
CA ASN A 132 9.20 15.30 -6.38
C ASN A 132 8.41 14.96 -5.11
N TYR A 133 9.12 14.77 -3.99
CA TYR A 133 8.55 14.43 -2.70
C TYR A 133 7.64 15.53 -2.13
N VAL A 134 7.82 16.80 -2.53
CA VAL A 134 6.87 17.86 -2.18
C VAL A 134 5.52 17.61 -2.83
N ALA A 135 5.51 17.27 -4.13
CA ALA A 135 4.28 16.97 -4.86
C ALA A 135 3.67 15.64 -4.41
N LEU A 136 4.50 14.67 -4.02
CA LEU A 136 4.04 13.38 -3.49
C LEU A 136 3.29 13.58 -2.17
N LEU A 137 3.90 14.28 -1.19
CA LEU A 137 3.23 14.59 0.07
C LEU A 137 1.96 15.42 -0.14
N ALA A 138 1.99 16.42 -1.05
CA ALA A 138 0.82 17.27 -1.30
C ALA A 138 -0.40 16.50 -1.84
N GLN A 139 -0.20 15.31 -2.42
CA GLN A 139 -1.26 14.44 -2.92
C GLN A 139 -1.70 13.39 -1.89
N SER A 140 -0.91 13.16 -0.85
CA SER A 140 -1.21 12.19 0.20
C SER A 140 -2.42 12.63 1.04
N PRO A 141 -3.33 11.70 1.42
CA PRO A 141 -4.38 12.00 2.39
C PRO A 141 -3.82 12.42 3.76
N ASP A 142 -2.57 12.04 4.07
CA ASP A 142 -1.93 12.29 5.35
C ASP A 142 -1.11 13.60 5.38
N ALA A 143 -1.20 14.43 4.34
CA ALA A 143 -0.45 15.70 4.26
C ALA A 143 -0.69 16.63 5.47
N ALA A 144 -1.94 16.69 5.94
CA ALA A 144 -2.31 17.48 7.11
C ALA A 144 -1.77 16.88 8.42
N GLU A 145 -1.77 15.55 8.53
CA GLU A 145 -1.19 14.81 9.66
C GLU A 145 0.30 15.13 9.78
N VAL A 146 1.06 14.97 8.69
CA VAL A 146 2.49 15.26 8.64
C VAL A 146 2.76 16.72 9.02
N GLY A 147 2.00 17.66 8.46
CA GLY A 147 2.13 19.08 8.78
C GLY A 147 1.96 19.38 10.26
N ALA A 148 0.94 18.79 10.90
CA ALA A 148 0.67 18.96 12.32
C ALA A 148 1.77 18.34 13.20
N LEU A 149 2.22 17.12 12.87
CA LEU A 149 3.26 16.42 13.63
C LEU A 149 4.62 17.11 13.53
N TYR A 150 4.99 17.63 12.35
CA TYR A 150 6.21 18.43 12.18
C TYR A 150 6.15 19.74 12.98
N ALA A 151 5.01 20.44 12.97
CA ALA A 151 4.83 21.65 13.75
C ALA A 151 4.96 21.37 15.26
N GLN A 152 4.34 20.29 15.74
CA GLN A 152 4.46 19.86 17.13
C GLN A 152 5.89 19.49 17.53
N ALA A 153 6.65 18.88 16.61
CA ALA A 153 8.03 18.49 16.84
C ALA A 153 9.05 19.65 16.67
N GLY A 154 8.59 20.84 16.24
CA GLY A 154 9.45 21.98 15.95
C GLY A 154 10.38 21.76 14.76
N LEU A 155 9.96 20.96 13.77
CA LEU A 155 10.72 20.65 12.57
C LEU A 155 10.32 21.53 11.38
N ASP A 156 11.25 21.74 10.46
CA ASP A 156 11.00 22.39 9.16
C ASP A 156 10.72 21.32 8.10
N LEU A 157 9.43 21.06 7.84
CA LEU A 157 8.97 20.10 6.84
C LEU A 157 9.51 20.42 5.44
N ALA A 158 9.55 21.71 5.08
CA ALA A 158 10.02 22.13 3.77
C ALA A 158 11.53 21.86 3.59
N LYS A 159 12.31 21.96 4.67
CA LYS A 159 13.74 21.58 4.66
C LYS A 159 13.92 20.08 4.45
N ASP A 160 13.15 19.24 5.15
CA ASP A 160 13.28 17.79 5.01
C ASP A 160 12.83 17.34 3.61
N LEU A 161 11.74 17.90 3.06
CA LEU A 161 11.33 17.64 1.67
C LEU A 161 12.37 18.11 0.63
N ARG A 162 13.01 19.27 0.83
CA ARG A 162 14.12 19.71 -0.02
C ARG A 162 15.31 18.75 0.06
N THR A 163 15.58 18.21 1.25
CA THR A 163 16.65 17.23 1.47
C THR A 163 16.36 15.94 0.69
N LEU A 164 15.12 15.44 0.73
CA LEU A 164 14.70 14.27 -0.05
C LEU A 164 14.83 14.51 -1.57
N ASN A 165 14.31 15.64 -2.06
CA ASN A 165 14.40 15.96 -3.49
C ASN A 165 15.85 16.08 -3.98
N ALA A 166 16.74 16.65 -3.17
CA ALA A 166 18.14 16.85 -3.54
C ALA A 166 18.96 15.55 -3.57
N GLY A 167 18.60 14.55 -2.76
CA GLY A 167 19.33 13.28 -2.66
C GLY A 167 18.72 12.13 -3.46
N ALA A 168 17.68 12.39 -4.25
CA ALA A 168 16.95 11.37 -5.01
C ALA A 168 17.73 10.94 -6.27
N THR A 169 18.75 10.09 -6.09
CA THR A 169 19.71 9.72 -7.14
C THR A 169 19.70 8.22 -7.48
N ILE A 170 18.75 7.44 -6.96
CA ILE A 170 18.70 5.99 -7.21
C ILE A 170 18.10 5.78 -8.60
N THR A 171 18.90 5.17 -9.47
CA THR A 171 18.51 4.76 -10.82
C THR A 171 18.25 3.25 -10.87
N PRO A 172 17.40 2.78 -11.79
CA PRO A 172 17.13 1.36 -11.93
C PRO A 172 18.11 0.68 -12.89
N ASP A 173 18.26 -0.65 -12.76
CA ASP A 173 18.87 -1.50 -13.77
C ASP A 173 17.83 -1.81 -14.85
N ALA A 174 18.06 -1.38 -16.09
CA ALA A 174 17.08 -1.50 -17.18
C ALA A 174 16.59 -2.94 -17.41
N SER A 175 17.46 -3.95 -17.28
CA SER A 175 17.07 -5.36 -17.40
C SER A 175 16.16 -5.83 -16.26
N ALA A 176 16.37 -5.32 -15.04
CA ALA A 176 15.54 -5.65 -13.89
C ALA A 176 14.14 -5.01 -14.01
N VAL A 177 14.06 -3.77 -14.51
CA VAL A 177 12.77 -3.15 -14.81
C VAL A 177 12.03 -3.94 -15.89
N ALA A 178 12.71 -4.31 -16.98
CA ALA A 178 12.12 -5.13 -18.04
C ALA A 178 11.60 -6.49 -17.52
N TYR A 179 12.26 -7.07 -16.51
CA TYR A 179 11.77 -8.28 -15.86
C TYR A 179 10.46 -8.06 -15.09
N LEU A 180 10.35 -7.01 -14.27
CA LEU A 180 9.11 -6.68 -13.56
C LEU A 180 7.99 -6.27 -14.54
N GLU A 181 8.33 -5.51 -15.58
CA GLU A 181 7.41 -5.07 -16.62
C GLU A 181 6.76 -6.27 -17.34
N ARG A 182 7.57 -7.29 -17.64
CA ARG A 182 7.11 -8.51 -18.31
C ARG A 182 6.25 -9.40 -17.42
N ASN A 183 6.59 -9.52 -16.13
CA ASN A 183 6.04 -10.57 -15.26
C ASN A 183 5.03 -10.07 -14.23
N ILE A 184 5.07 -8.78 -13.88
CA ILE A 184 4.35 -8.22 -12.72
C ILE A 184 3.78 -6.84 -13.06
N SER A 185 3.25 -6.64 -14.27
CA SER A 185 2.58 -5.39 -14.68
C SER A 185 1.29 -5.67 -15.43
N PHE A 186 0.28 -4.83 -15.21
CA PHE A 186 -1.07 -5.01 -15.75
C PHE A 186 -1.31 -4.04 -16.92
N ASP A 187 -1.77 -4.57 -18.06
CA ASP A 187 -2.25 -3.80 -19.22
C ASP A 187 -3.76 -3.55 -19.20
N GLY A 188 -4.49 -4.22 -18.30
CA GLY A 188 -5.94 -4.06 -18.17
C GLY A 188 -6.76 -4.75 -19.26
N ASP A 189 -6.16 -5.53 -20.15
CA ASP A 189 -6.88 -6.28 -21.20
C ASP A 189 -7.58 -7.52 -20.62
N LEU A 190 -8.64 -7.29 -19.86
CA LEU A 190 -9.41 -8.34 -19.23
C LEU A 190 -10.14 -9.19 -20.28
N GLY A 191 -9.91 -10.51 -20.23
CA GLY A 191 -10.63 -11.52 -21.00
C GLY A 191 -11.84 -12.11 -20.28
N VAL A 192 -11.96 -11.91 -18.96
CA VAL A 192 -13.03 -12.44 -18.11
C VAL A 192 -13.48 -11.40 -17.09
N PRO A 193 -14.71 -11.50 -16.54
CA PRO A 193 -15.13 -10.66 -15.42
C PRO A 193 -14.21 -10.82 -14.22
N VAL A 194 -13.83 -9.70 -13.61
CA VAL A 194 -13.01 -9.61 -12.40
C VAL A 194 -13.80 -8.82 -11.35
N LEU A 195 -13.98 -9.44 -10.19
CA LEU A 195 -14.34 -8.75 -8.96
C LEU A 195 -13.10 -8.75 -8.06
N SER A 196 -12.60 -7.58 -7.64
CA SER A 196 -11.55 -7.48 -6.62
C SER A 196 -12.17 -7.14 -5.26
N LEU A 197 -11.50 -7.58 -4.19
CA LEU A 197 -11.90 -7.36 -2.81
C LEU A 197 -10.69 -6.86 -2.01
N HIS A 198 -10.85 -5.74 -1.32
CA HIS A 198 -9.79 -5.06 -0.57
C HIS A 198 -10.24 -4.59 0.81
N THR A 199 -9.37 -4.64 1.82
CA THR A 199 -9.62 -3.98 3.10
C THR A 199 -9.28 -2.49 3.02
N THR A 200 -10.04 -1.61 3.68
CA THR A 200 -9.77 -0.16 3.61
C THR A 200 -8.56 0.28 4.44
N GLY A 201 -8.17 -0.51 5.45
CA GLY A 201 -7.00 -0.26 6.29
C GLY A 201 -5.84 -1.21 5.99
N ASP A 202 -5.61 -1.54 4.71
CA ASP A 202 -4.49 -2.37 4.26
C ASP A 202 -3.23 -1.51 4.08
N GLY A 203 -2.19 -1.71 4.89
CA GLY A 203 -0.92 -1.00 4.74
C GLY A 203 0.13 -1.76 3.92
N LEU A 204 -0.02 -3.08 3.74
CA LEU A 204 0.91 -3.87 2.92
C LEU A 204 0.64 -3.66 1.43
N VAL A 205 -0.64 -3.69 1.06
CA VAL A 205 -1.10 -3.38 -0.28
C VAL A 205 -2.10 -2.26 -0.13
N ILE A 206 -1.65 -1.03 -0.22
CA ILE A 206 -2.51 0.13 0.02
C ILE A 206 -3.73 0.13 -0.92
N PRO A 207 -4.93 0.53 -0.46
CA PRO A 207 -6.14 0.55 -1.28
C PRO A 207 -6.03 1.31 -2.62
N PRO A 208 -5.19 2.35 -2.78
CA PRO A 208 -4.91 2.96 -4.08
C PRO A 208 -4.46 1.99 -5.20
N ASN A 209 -3.99 0.78 -4.87
CA ASN A 209 -3.73 -0.30 -5.84
C ASN A 209 -4.96 -0.58 -6.72
N GLU A 210 -6.15 -0.60 -6.11
CA GLU A 210 -7.41 -0.83 -6.80
C GLU A 210 -7.69 0.28 -7.82
N GLY A 211 -7.39 1.54 -7.49
CA GLY A 211 -7.51 2.67 -8.41
C GLY A 211 -6.55 2.58 -9.60
N ALA A 212 -5.29 2.21 -9.34
CA ALA A 212 -4.30 2.01 -10.41
C ALA A 212 -4.74 0.93 -11.41
N TYR A 213 -5.32 -0.17 -10.92
CA TYR A 213 -5.84 -1.24 -11.76
C TYR A 213 -7.07 -0.81 -12.56
N ALA A 214 -8.01 -0.11 -11.93
CA ALA A 214 -9.18 0.42 -12.60
C ALA A 214 -8.80 1.36 -13.76
N ASN A 215 -7.74 2.16 -13.59
CA ASN A 215 -7.24 3.05 -14.63
C ASN A 215 -6.72 2.29 -15.86
N VAL A 216 -5.90 1.24 -15.69
CA VAL A 216 -5.40 0.46 -16.84
C VAL A 216 -6.52 -0.33 -17.53
N VAL A 217 -7.47 -0.87 -16.76
CA VAL A 217 -8.66 -1.55 -17.31
C VAL A 217 -9.55 -0.58 -18.09
N ALA A 218 -9.70 0.66 -17.61
CA ALA A 218 -10.43 1.70 -18.32
C ALA A 218 -9.70 2.12 -19.60
N ALA A 219 -8.38 2.28 -19.56
CA ALA A 219 -7.57 2.58 -20.74
C ALA A 219 -7.67 1.49 -21.82
N ALA A 220 -7.83 0.22 -21.42
CA ALA A 220 -8.08 -0.91 -22.32
C ALA A 220 -9.54 -1.00 -22.82
N GLY A 221 -10.44 -0.11 -22.37
CA GLY A 221 -11.87 -0.14 -22.74
C GLY A 221 -12.65 -1.29 -22.09
N LYS A 222 -12.15 -1.84 -20.97
CA LYS A 222 -12.68 -3.05 -20.32
C LYS A 222 -13.37 -2.80 -18.98
N SER A 223 -13.73 -1.56 -18.64
CA SER A 223 -14.39 -1.22 -17.36
C SER A 223 -15.67 -2.01 -17.09
N GLY A 224 -16.38 -2.47 -18.14
CA GLY A 224 -17.55 -3.35 -17.99
C GLY A 224 -17.23 -4.74 -17.41
N LEU A 225 -15.96 -5.15 -17.36
CA LEU A 225 -15.50 -6.42 -16.81
C LEU A 225 -14.94 -6.29 -15.39
N LEU A 226 -14.76 -5.08 -14.85
CA LEU A 226 -14.23 -4.89 -13.51
C LEU A 226 -15.30 -4.38 -12.54
N ARG A 227 -15.35 -4.99 -11.36
CA ARG A 227 -16.00 -4.46 -10.15
C ARG A 227 -15.03 -4.60 -8.98
N GLN A 228 -15.15 -3.72 -8.00
CA GLN A 228 -14.27 -3.66 -6.84
C GLN A 228 -15.15 -3.45 -5.63
N VAL A 229 -14.94 -4.25 -4.58
CA VAL A 229 -15.68 -4.16 -3.32
C VAL A 229 -14.69 -4.01 -2.18
N PHE A 230 -15.11 -3.29 -1.14
CA PHE A 230 -14.23 -2.95 -0.02
C PHE A 230 -14.85 -3.38 1.29
N VAL A 231 -14.03 -3.93 2.17
CA VAL A 231 -14.38 -4.22 3.57
C VAL A 231 -13.69 -3.20 4.45
N HIS A 232 -14.48 -2.44 5.20
CA HIS A 232 -14.00 -1.44 6.13
C HIS A 232 -13.42 -2.10 7.39
N ARG A 233 -12.15 -2.50 7.28
CA ARG A 233 -11.39 -3.17 8.33
C ARG A 233 -9.89 -2.87 8.21
N ALA A 234 -9.20 -2.78 9.33
CA ALA A 234 -7.74 -2.80 9.39
C ALA A 234 -7.16 -4.14 8.94
N GLY A 235 -5.94 -4.09 8.42
CA GLY A 235 -5.12 -5.26 8.16
C GLY A 235 -5.14 -5.70 6.70
N HIS A 236 -4.09 -6.41 6.30
CA HIS A 236 -3.93 -6.93 4.95
C HIS A 236 -4.77 -8.18 4.78
N CYS A 237 -5.74 -8.14 3.86
CA CYS A 237 -6.63 -9.27 3.59
C CYS A 237 -7.34 -9.84 4.81
N ALA A 238 -7.64 -8.97 5.78
CA ALA A 238 -8.39 -9.30 6.98
C ALA A 238 -9.89 -9.44 6.67
N PHE A 239 -10.26 -10.36 5.76
CA PHE A 239 -11.65 -10.69 5.45
C PHE A 239 -12.12 -11.88 6.26
N THR A 240 -13.40 -11.92 6.58
CA THR A 240 -13.99 -13.16 7.07
C THR A 240 -14.23 -14.14 5.90
N PRO A 241 -14.29 -15.45 6.17
CA PRO A 241 -14.80 -16.41 5.20
C PRO A 241 -16.18 -16.02 4.63
N GLY A 242 -17.08 -15.52 5.47
CA GLY A 242 -18.43 -15.07 5.08
C GLY A 242 -18.40 -13.93 4.07
N GLU A 243 -17.54 -12.94 4.27
CA GLU A 243 -17.34 -11.83 3.31
C GLU A 243 -16.76 -12.34 1.99
N THR A 244 -15.78 -13.26 2.05
CA THR A 244 -15.20 -13.85 0.84
C THR A 244 -16.23 -14.64 0.04
N ILE A 245 -17.11 -15.40 0.71
CA ILE A 245 -18.20 -16.15 0.07
C ILE A 245 -19.21 -15.19 -0.57
N ALA A 246 -19.66 -14.15 0.15
CA ALA A 246 -20.61 -13.17 -0.37
C ALA A 246 -20.09 -12.49 -1.65
N ALA A 247 -18.82 -12.08 -1.68
CA ALA A 247 -18.19 -11.53 -2.87
C ALA A 247 -18.09 -12.57 -4.00
N LEU A 248 -17.71 -13.81 -3.69
CA LEU A 248 -17.60 -14.89 -4.68
C LEU A 248 -18.95 -15.20 -5.33
N GLU A 249 -20.03 -15.24 -4.55
CA GLU A 249 -21.40 -15.48 -5.05
C GLU A 249 -21.82 -14.43 -6.10
N VAL A 250 -21.47 -13.16 -5.88
CA VAL A 250 -21.68 -12.10 -6.89
C VAL A 250 -20.90 -12.38 -8.18
N LEU A 251 -19.63 -12.76 -8.07
CA LEU A 251 -18.80 -13.05 -9.24
C LEU A 251 -19.34 -14.28 -10.00
N LEU A 252 -19.75 -15.33 -9.29
CA LEU A 252 -20.36 -16.52 -9.90
C LEU A 252 -21.66 -16.15 -10.63
N LYS A 253 -22.53 -15.34 -10.02
CA LYS A 253 -23.75 -14.84 -10.66
C LYS A 253 -23.44 -14.00 -11.92
N ARG A 254 -22.36 -13.22 -11.91
CA ARG A 254 -21.89 -12.48 -13.09
C ARG A 254 -21.46 -13.41 -14.22
N LEU A 255 -20.81 -14.53 -13.89
CA LEU A 255 -20.39 -15.54 -14.86
C LEU A 255 -21.59 -16.29 -15.43
N ASP A 256 -22.56 -16.67 -14.59
CA ASP A 256 -23.74 -17.43 -15.01
C ASP A 256 -24.72 -16.61 -15.86
N THR A 257 -24.94 -15.34 -15.49
CA THR A 257 -25.99 -14.50 -16.09
C THR A 257 -25.48 -13.55 -17.18
N GLY A 258 -24.16 -13.39 -17.29
CA GLY A 258 -23.57 -12.44 -18.24
C GLY A 258 -23.72 -10.96 -17.85
N ARG A 259 -24.27 -10.63 -16.67
CA ARG A 259 -24.49 -9.24 -16.22
C ARG A 259 -24.10 -9.04 -14.76
N TRP A 260 -23.63 -7.84 -14.43
CA TRP A 260 -23.40 -7.46 -13.04
C TRP A 260 -24.75 -7.22 -12.36
N ASP A 261 -24.85 -7.64 -11.10
CA ASP A 261 -25.99 -7.34 -10.24
C ASP A 261 -25.57 -6.25 -9.25
N ASP A 262 -25.79 -4.99 -9.63
CA ASP A 262 -25.38 -3.84 -8.82
C ASP A 262 -26.12 -3.80 -7.47
N GLY A 263 -27.32 -4.40 -7.38
CA GLY A 263 -28.05 -4.54 -6.12
C GLY A 263 -27.40 -5.53 -5.17
N ALA A 264 -26.96 -6.70 -5.68
CA ALA A 264 -26.23 -7.68 -4.91
C ALA A 264 -24.81 -7.22 -4.51
N MET A 265 -24.26 -6.23 -5.21
CA MET A 265 -22.98 -5.60 -4.88
C MET A 265 -23.09 -4.43 -3.89
N ALA A 266 -24.30 -3.96 -3.59
CA ALA A 266 -24.48 -2.91 -2.61
C ALA A 266 -23.90 -3.36 -1.26
N PRO A 267 -23.18 -2.50 -0.51
CA PRO A 267 -22.51 -2.89 0.73
C PRO A 267 -23.44 -3.61 1.72
N GLN A 268 -24.66 -3.12 1.91
CA GLN A 268 -25.64 -3.76 2.80
C GLN A 268 -26.01 -5.18 2.33
N ALA A 269 -26.22 -5.39 1.02
CA ALA A 269 -26.57 -6.70 0.50
C ALA A 269 -25.44 -7.72 0.68
N LEU A 270 -24.19 -7.29 0.49
CA LEU A 270 -23.01 -8.12 0.76
C LEU A 270 -22.86 -8.42 2.25
N ASN A 271 -23.12 -7.45 3.13
CA ASN A 271 -23.11 -7.64 4.58
C ASN A 271 -24.18 -8.65 5.03
N ASP A 272 -25.39 -8.54 4.51
CA ASP A 272 -26.48 -9.47 4.80
C ASP A 272 -26.15 -10.89 4.30
N ALA A 273 -25.61 -11.00 3.09
CA ALA A 273 -25.17 -12.28 2.52
C ALA A 273 -24.05 -12.92 3.34
N ALA A 274 -23.06 -12.14 3.77
CA ALA A 274 -21.97 -12.61 4.62
C ALA A 274 -22.46 -13.02 6.02
N ALA A 275 -23.39 -12.26 6.61
CA ALA A 275 -23.99 -12.59 7.91
C ALA A 275 -24.82 -13.88 7.84
N ALA A 276 -25.51 -14.12 6.73
CA ALA A 276 -26.31 -15.33 6.48
C ALA A 276 -25.47 -16.63 6.45
N GLN A 277 -24.15 -16.53 6.23
CA GLN A 277 -23.22 -17.67 6.34
C GLN A 277 -23.02 -18.15 7.79
N GLY A 278 -23.54 -17.41 8.77
CA GLY A 278 -23.49 -17.73 10.19
C GLY A 278 -22.28 -17.14 10.91
N ALA A 279 -22.36 -17.10 12.24
CA ALA A 279 -21.35 -16.45 13.07
C ALA A 279 -19.95 -17.09 12.94
N SER A 280 -19.88 -18.42 12.76
CA SER A 280 -18.60 -19.12 12.58
C SER A 280 -17.89 -18.76 11.27
N ALA A 281 -18.63 -18.44 10.21
CA ALA A 281 -18.06 -17.97 8.95
C ALA A 281 -17.55 -16.53 9.06
N ASN A 282 -17.93 -15.81 10.11
CA ASN A 282 -17.53 -14.43 10.37
C ASN A 282 -16.45 -14.31 11.44
N GLN A 283 -15.63 -15.36 11.59
CA GLN A 283 -14.54 -15.42 12.55
C GLN A 283 -13.18 -15.52 11.87
N PHE A 284 -12.20 -14.79 12.38
CA PHE A 284 -10.78 -15.06 12.18
C PHE A 284 -10.01 -14.63 13.44
N PHE A 285 -8.88 -15.28 13.72
CA PHE A 285 -8.12 -15.12 14.98
C PHE A 285 -8.93 -15.32 16.28
N GLY A 286 -9.97 -16.16 16.24
CA GLY A 286 -10.82 -16.45 17.42
C GLY A 286 -11.74 -15.29 17.83
N VAL A 287 -11.88 -14.27 16.98
CA VAL A 287 -12.78 -13.13 17.17
C VAL A 287 -13.86 -13.16 16.11
N THR A 288 -15.12 -12.96 16.51
CA THR A 288 -16.24 -12.76 15.57
C THR A 288 -16.28 -11.30 15.15
N PHE A 289 -16.28 -11.06 13.85
CA PHE A 289 -16.45 -9.74 13.25
C PHE A 289 -17.85 -9.62 12.65
N GLN A 290 -18.44 -8.43 12.69
CA GLN A 290 -19.56 -8.16 11.81
C GLN A 290 -19.03 -7.96 10.39
N PRO A 291 -19.73 -8.46 9.35
CA PRO A 291 -19.44 -8.07 7.99
C PRO A 291 -19.41 -6.56 7.84
N ALA A 292 -18.40 -6.05 7.13
CA ALA A 292 -18.13 -4.62 7.07
C ALA A 292 -17.90 -4.11 5.65
N PHE A 293 -18.57 -4.68 4.65
CA PHE A 293 -18.60 -4.08 3.32
C PHE A 293 -19.05 -2.62 3.40
N ALA A 294 -18.36 -1.75 2.66
CA ALA A 294 -18.61 -0.31 2.65
C ALA A 294 -18.39 0.28 1.26
N ASP A 295 -19.09 1.39 0.98
CA ASP A 295 -18.73 2.25 -0.13
C ASP A 295 -17.40 2.94 0.20
N PHE A 296 -16.40 2.73 -0.65
CA PHE A 296 -15.08 3.29 -0.46
C PHE A 296 -14.47 3.66 -1.80
N ARG A 297 -13.80 4.81 -1.83
CA ARG A 297 -13.04 5.26 -2.99
C ARG A 297 -11.62 5.58 -2.52
N PRO A 298 -10.62 4.78 -2.89
CA PRO A 298 -9.24 5.06 -2.51
C PRO A 298 -8.75 6.38 -3.13
N ALA A 299 -7.76 6.98 -2.50
CA ALA A 299 -6.97 8.05 -3.11
C ALA A 299 -6.28 7.54 -4.40
N PRO A 300 -5.87 8.45 -5.31
CA PRO A 300 -4.99 8.07 -6.41
C PRO A 300 -3.71 7.40 -5.89
N TYR A 301 -3.21 6.39 -6.60
CA TYR A 301 -1.95 5.74 -6.23
C TYR A 301 -0.80 6.76 -6.23
N PRO A 302 0.11 6.79 -5.23
CA PRO A 302 1.15 7.81 -5.13
C PRO A 302 2.06 7.92 -6.37
N ARG A 303 2.47 6.77 -6.92
CA ARG A 303 3.34 6.69 -8.11
C ARG A 303 2.93 5.56 -9.06
N PRO A 304 1.84 5.71 -9.82
CA PRO A 304 1.37 4.64 -10.69
C PRO A 304 2.36 4.45 -11.85
N HIS A 305 2.53 3.20 -12.27
CA HIS A 305 3.34 2.85 -13.44
C HIS A 305 2.52 1.91 -14.34
N PRO A 306 1.74 2.45 -15.29
CA PRO A 306 1.03 1.61 -16.24
C PRO A 306 2.04 0.90 -17.14
N LYS A 307 1.73 -0.33 -17.53
CA LYS A 307 2.56 -1.11 -18.43
C LYS A 307 2.87 -0.34 -19.72
N GLY A 308 4.13 -0.26 -20.10
CA GLY A 308 4.67 0.46 -21.25
C GLY A 308 5.03 1.93 -20.96
N ALA A 309 4.86 2.41 -19.73
CA ALA A 309 5.27 3.75 -19.35
C ALA A 309 6.80 3.95 -19.46
N SER A 310 7.22 5.19 -19.66
CA SER A 310 8.64 5.54 -19.73
C SER A 310 9.35 5.23 -18.42
N ILE A 311 10.51 4.59 -18.53
CA ILE A 311 11.43 4.34 -17.42
C ILE A 311 12.51 5.42 -17.47
N PRO A 312 12.82 6.09 -16.35
CA PRO A 312 13.93 7.05 -16.31
C PRO A 312 15.25 6.39 -16.69
N ALA A 313 16.07 7.14 -17.42
CA ALA A 313 17.42 6.73 -17.83
C ALA A 313 18.40 6.70 -16.65
#